data_AF-A0A454XM74-F1
#
_entry.id   AF-A0A454XM74-F1
#
_cell.length_a   1.000
_cell.length_b   1.000
_cell.length_c   1.000
_cell.angle_alpha   90.00
_cell.angle_beta   90.00
_cell.angle_gamma   90.00
#
_symmetry.space_group_name_H-M   'P 1'
#
loop_
_entity.id
_entity.type
_entity.pdbx_description
1 polymer ?
#
loop_
_entity_poly.entity_id
_entity_poly.type
_entity_poly.pdbx_seq_one_letter_code
_entity_poly.pdbx_strand_id
1 'polypeptide(L)'
;MNSRLRKWISRKDQLDSQTISLSNKSSLEELPREIVWKNIEYAPGTIFHLRMTSRTLRSHVDAFIHQPDTNTTLELIALIYANSGMP
;
A
#
# COMPACT_ATOMS: atom_id res chain seq x y z
N MET A 1 -43.50 -8.96 25.33
CA MET A 1 -42.34 -8.63 24.49
C MET A 1 -41.14 -9.48 24.93
N ASN A 2 -40.71 -10.46 24.11
CA ASN A 2 -39.76 -11.52 24.51
C ASN A 2 -38.33 -11.01 24.72
N SER A 3 -37.71 -11.41 25.84
CA SER A 3 -36.31 -11.07 26.21
C SER A 3 -35.27 -11.56 25.20
N ARG A 4 -35.58 -12.67 24.50
CA ARG A 4 -34.77 -13.22 23.41
C ARG A 4 -34.67 -12.29 22.20
N LEU A 5 -35.76 -11.59 21.87
CA LEU A 5 -35.81 -10.66 20.74
C LEU A 5 -35.00 -9.39 21.03
N ARG A 6 -35.06 -8.84 22.25
CA ARG A 6 -34.23 -7.69 22.63
C ARG A 6 -32.73 -8.01 22.58
N LYS A 7 -32.36 -9.23 22.99
CA LYS A 7 -30.96 -9.70 22.94
C LYS A 7 -30.46 -9.90 21.51
N TRP A 8 -31.35 -10.30 20.59
CA TRP A 8 -31.01 -10.44 19.17
C TRP A 8 -30.83 -9.09 18.47
N ILE A 9 -31.74 -8.14 18.73
CA ILE A 9 -31.67 -6.77 18.20
C ILE A 9 -30.39 -6.07 18.72
N SER A 10 -30.12 -6.17 20.02
CA SER A 10 -28.91 -5.56 20.63
C SER A 10 -27.58 -6.14 20.12
N ARG A 11 -27.56 -7.41 19.69
CA ARG A 11 -26.37 -7.99 19.02
C ARG A 11 -26.22 -7.52 17.58
N LYS A 12 -27.34 -7.23 16.91
CA LYS A 12 -27.35 -6.76 15.53
C LYS A 12 -26.79 -5.33 15.46
N ASP A 13 -27.25 -4.43 16.34
CA ASP A 13 -26.70 -3.07 16.47
C ASP A 13 -25.20 -3.06 16.84
N GLN A 14 -24.75 -4.04 17.63
CA GLN A 14 -23.34 -4.15 18.02
C GLN A 14 -22.45 -4.71 16.89
N LEU A 15 -23.01 -5.48 15.96
CA LEU A 15 -22.29 -6.00 14.79
C LEU A 15 -22.21 -4.95 13.68
N ASP A 16 -23.27 -4.16 13.49
CA ASP A 16 -23.32 -3.06 12.52
C ASP A 16 -22.40 -1.89 12.91
N SER A 17 -22.01 -1.80 14.19
CA SER A 17 -21.02 -0.83 14.69
C SER A 17 -19.56 -1.30 14.57
N GLN A 18 -19.30 -2.57 14.22
CA GLN A 18 -17.94 -3.13 14.11
C GLN A 18 -17.42 -3.23 12.66
N THR A 19 -18.23 -2.88 11.66
CA THR A 19 -17.86 -3.04 10.24
C THR A 19 -17.32 -1.77 9.59
N ILE A 20 -17.23 -0.64 10.30
CA ILE A 20 -16.51 0.55 9.82
C ILE A 20 -15.16 0.68 10.53
N SER A 21 -14.39 -0.41 10.53
CA SER A 21 -12.93 -0.28 10.47
C SER A 21 -12.54 -0.41 9.01
N LEU A 22 -13.03 0.51 8.19
CA LEU A 22 -12.45 0.76 6.88
C LEU A 22 -11.08 1.38 7.16
N SER A 23 -10.10 0.50 7.34
CA SER A 23 -8.91 0.48 6.50
C SER A 23 -8.77 1.79 5.71
N ASN A 24 -8.20 2.84 6.33
CA ASN A 24 -7.70 4.01 5.59
C ASN A 24 -6.44 3.65 4.77
N LYS A 25 -6.30 2.38 4.36
CA LYS A 25 -5.25 1.96 3.46
C LYS A 25 -5.64 2.48 2.09
N SER A 26 -4.69 3.12 1.41
CA SER A 26 -4.92 3.51 0.03
C SER A 26 -5.23 2.25 -0.80
N SER A 27 -6.05 2.36 -1.84
CA SER A 27 -6.33 1.23 -2.74
C SER A 27 -5.04 0.60 -3.30
N LEU A 28 -3.96 1.40 -3.37
CA LEU A 28 -2.60 0.99 -3.74
C LEU A 28 -1.92 0.06 -2.72
N GLU A 29 -2.22 0.22 -1.43
CA GLU A 29 -1.71 -0.63 -0.34
C GLU A 29 -2.46 -1.95 -0.21
N GLU A 30 -3.66 -2.04 -0.77
CA GLU A 30 -4.46 -3.26 -0.81
C GLU A 30 -4.12 -4.13 -2.03
N LEU A 31 -3.36 -3.60 -2.98
CA LEU A 31 -2.92 -4.36 -4.15
C LEU A 31 -1.87 -5.41 -3.77
N PRO A 32 -1.90 -6.58 -4.44
CA PRO A 32 -0.80 -7.54 -4.37
C PRO A 32 0.53 -6.87 -4.76
N ARG A 33 1.62 -7.28 -4.08
CA ARG A 33 2.95 -6.71 -4.31
C ARG A 33 3.36 -6.75 -5.77
N GLU A 34 3.00 -7.80 -6.51
CA GLU A 34 3.34 -7.98 -7.92
C GLU A 34 2.72 -6.90 -8.80
N ILE A 35 1.52 -6.41 -8.44
CA ILE A 35 0.85 -5.34 -9.15
C ILE A 35 1.49 -3.99 -8.82
N VAL A 36 1.85 -3.76 -7.55
CA VAL A 36 2.59 -2.56 -7.13
C VAL A 36 3.92 -2.48 -7.86
N TRP A 37 4.61 -3.60 -8.01
CA TRP A 37 5.88 -3.69 -8.73
C TRP A 37 5.77 -3.40 -10.21
N LYS A 38 4.73 -3.91 -10.90
CA LYS A 38 4.47 -3.54 -12.30
C LYS A 38 4.21 -2.04 -12.47
N ASN A 39 3.58 -1.38 -11.50
CA ASN A 39 3.43 0.07 -11.52
C ASN A 39 4.77 0.80 -11.36
N ILE A 40 5.65 0.27 -10.49
CA ILE A 40 7.00 0.77 -10.31
C ILE A 40 7.83 0.62 -11.60
N GLU A 41 7.77 -0.55 -12.26
CA GLU A 41 8.43 -0.80 -13.55
C GLU A 41 7.95 0.15 -14.65
N TYR A 42 6.63 0.39 -14.71
CA TYR A 42 6.04 1.29 -15.69
C TYR A 42 6.43 2.76 -15.46
N ALA A 43 6.51 3.18 -14.19
CA ALA A 43 6.78 4.58 -13.83
C ALA A 43 7.83 4.68 -12.70
N PRO A 44 9.13 4.46 -13.00
CA PRO A 44 10.19 4.43 -12.00
C PRO A 44 10.38 5.78 -11.28
N GLY A 45 10.00 6.90 -11.91
CA GLY A 45 10.00 8.22 -11.27
C GLY A 45 9.04 8.33 -10.06
N THR A 46 8.06 7.43 -9.95
CA THR A 46 7.11 7.42 -8.83
C THR A 46 7.63 6.70 -7.60
N ILE A 47 8.74 5.97 -7.71
CA ILE A 47 9.35 5.16 -6.62
C ILE A 47 9.60 6.00 -5.37
N PHE A 48 10.17 7.19 -5.53
CA PHE A 48 10.46 8.07 -4.42
C PHE A 48 9.17 8.51 -3.69
N HIS A 49 8.15 8.89 -4.47
CA HIS A 49 6.85 9.27 -3.92
C HIS A 49 6.18 8.10 -3.21
N LEU A 50 6.16 6.91 -3.82
CA LEU A 50 5.60 5.68 -3.24
C LEU A 50 6.32 5.26 -1.94
N ARG A 51 7.64 5.47 -1.87
CA ARG A 51 8.43 5.19 -0.68
C ARG A 51 8.12 6.17 0.47
N MET A 52 7.70 7.39 0.15
CA MET A 52 7.37 8.45 1.12
C MET A 52 5.90 8.45 1.56
N THR A 53 5.00 7.82 0.80
CA THR A 53 3.55 7.85 1.08
C THR A 53 3.15 6.99 2.28
N SER A 54 3.70 5.78 2.43
CA SER A 54 3.34 4.92 3.56
C SER A 54 4.37 3.84 3.85
N ARG A 55 4.30 3.27 5.06
CA ARG A 55 5.19 2.19 5.50
C ARG A 55 5.00 0.92 4.66
N THR A 56 3.77 0.61 4.27
CA THR A 56 3.44 -0.55 3.43
C THR A 56 4.05 -0.41 2.04
N LEU A 57 3.84 0.73 1.38
CA LEU A 57 4.39 0.99 0.04
C LEU A 57 5.90 1.08 0.07
N ARG A 58 6.49 1.68 1.11
CA ARG A 58 7.94 1.62 1.34
C ARG A 58 8.46 0.20 1.40
N SER A 59 7.81 -0.70 2.14
CA SER A 59 8.20 -2.10 2.20
C SER A 59 8.13 -2.79 0.84
N HIS A 60 7.11 -2.49 0.03
CA HIS A 60 7.00 -3.03 -1.33
C HIS A 60 8.09 -2.51 -2.26
N VAL A 61 8.38 -1.21 -2.21
CA VAL A 61 9.45 -0.55 -2.98
C VAL A 61 10.82 -1.09 -2.58
N ASP A 62 11.11 -1.15 -1.28
CA ASP A 62 12.39 -1.65 -0.78
C ASP A 62 12.57 -3.13 -1.20
N ALA A 63 11.52 -3.96 -1.15
CA ALA A 63 11.57 -5.35 -1.63
C ALA A 63 11.77 -5.47 -3.15
N PHE A 64 11.22 -4.53 -3.93
CA PHE A 64 11.40 -4.48 -5.38
C PHE A 64 12.85 -4.15 -5.75
N ILE A 65 13.49 -3.23 -5.02
CA ILE A 65 14.87 -2.81 -5.24
C ILE A 65 15.86 -3.95 -4.97
N HIS A 66 15.56 -4.85 -4.02
CA HIS A 66 16.42 -5.99 -3.68
C HIS A 66 16.20 -7.22 -4.57
N GLN A 67 15.33 -7.15 -5.60
CA GLN A 67 15.21 -8.26 -6.53
C GLN A 67 16.45 -8.36 -7.42
N PRO A 68 17.02 -9.57 -7.60
CA PRO A 68 18.25 -9.76 -8.38
C PRO A 68 18.08 -9.47 -9.88
N ASP A 69 16.85 -9.45 -10.38
CA ASP A 69 16.53 -9.19 -11.80
C ASP A 69 16.24 -7.71 -12.12
N THR A 70 16.09 -6.83 -11.12
CA THR A 70 15.74 -5.41 -11.31
C THR A 70 16.96 -4.50 -11.47
N ASN A 71 18.05 -5.00 -12.07
CA ASN A 71 19.27 -4.21 -12.36
C ASN A 71 18.99 -2.94 -13.18
N THR A 72 17.92 -2.90 -13.98
CA THR A 72 17.54 -1.73 -14.79
C THR A 72 16.93 -0.59 -13.96
N THR A 73 16.30 -0.90 -12.82
CA THR A 73 15.60 0.11 -12.01
C THR A 73 16.59 0.91 -11.17
N LEU A 74 17.62 0.25 -10.63
CA LEU A 74 18.67 0.93 -9.85
C LEU A 74 19.47 1.91 -10.70
N GLU A 75 19.76 1.58 -11.96
CA GLU A 75 20.43 2.52 -12.88
C GLU A 75 19.53 3.72 -13.21
N LEU A 76 18.23 3.50 -13.49
CA LEU A 76 17.30 4.60 -13.75
C LEU A 76 17.09 5.50 -12.53
N ILE A 77 17.00 4.92 -11.32
CA ILE A 77 16.93 5.68 -10.07
C ILE A 77 18.22 6.49 -9.90
N ALA A 78 19.40 5.88 -10.02
CA ALA A 78 20.68 6.57 -9.91
C ALA A 78 20.83 7.70 -10.94
N LEU A 79 20.31 7.51 -12.16
CA LEU A 79 20.31 8.52 -13.21
C LEU A 79 19.33 9.66 -12.91
N ILE A 80 18.16 9.37 -12.33
CA ILE A 80 17.20 10.38 -11.85
C ILE A 80 17.82 11.18 -10.70
N TYR A 81 18.49 10.54 -9.75
CA TYR A 81 19.20 11.22 -8.65
C TYR A 81 20.37 12.06 -9.14
N ALA A 82 21.17 11.56 -10.09
CA ALA A 82 22.28 12.32 -10.69
C ALA A 82 21.81 13.56 -11.47
N ASN A 83 20.62 13.51 -12.08
CA ASN A 83 20.06 14.63 -12.85
C ASN A 83 19.20 15.59 -12.03
N SER A 84 18.76 15.22 -10.82
CA SER A 84 17.90 16.07 -9.97
C SER A 84 18.67 17.04 -9.08
N GLY A 85 20.02 17.01 -9.10
CA GLY A 85 20.86 18.03 -8.46
C GLY A 85 20.66 18.16 -6.95
N MET A 86 20.14 17.13 -6.30
CA MET A 86 20.01 17.07 -4.85
C MET A 86 21.31 16.49 -4.26
N PRO A 87 21.94 17.17 -3.27
CA PRO A 87 23.18 16.72 -2.63
C PRO A 87 22.99 15.44 -1.80
#